data_AF-A0A9C9BV54-F1
#
_entry.id   AF-A0A9C9BV54-F1
#
_cell.length_a   1.000
_cell.length_b   1.000
_cell.length_c   1.000
_cell.angle_alpha   90.00
_cell.angle_beta   90.00
_cell.angle_gamma   90.00
#
_symmetry.space_group_name_H-M   'P 1'
#
loop_
_entity.id
_entity.type
_entity.pdbx_description
1 polymer ?
#
loop_
_entity_poly.entity_id
_entity_poly.type
_entity_poly.pdbx_seq_one_letter_code
_entity_poly.pdbx_strand_id
1 'polypeptide(L)'
;MNKNPQEDREFRRKQNRLQIGGLALGLVAAWIVGSLLPALPQRFTWMTVMLWGAALGASLFGWQSYERAGKALTRSGNRWLNTAVGAGIPFGALLLLGWLLGGRA
;
A
#
# COMPACT_ATOMS: atom_id res chain seq x y z
N MET A 1 -23.01 2.68 20.43
CA MET A 1 -21.63 3.24 20.46
C MET A 1 -21.65 4.54 19.69
N ASN A 2 -21.81 5.67 20.39
CA ASN A 2 -21.93 7.01 19.79
C ASN A 2 -20.53 7.47 19.36
N LYS A 3 -20.15 7.25 18.10
CA LYS A 3 -18.86 7.69 17.57
C LYS A 3 -18.92 9.19 17.38
N ASN A 4 -18.15 9.92 18.18
CA ASN A 4 -18.08 11.37 18.09
C ASN A 4 -17.49 11.74 16.71
N PRO A 5 -18.22 12.47 15.85
CA PRO A 5 -17.79 12.75 14.47
C PRO A 5 -16.49 13.57 14.38
N GLN A 6 -16.00 14.13 15.48
CA GLN A 6 -14.70 14.79 15.56
C GLN A 6 -13.53 13.78 15.64
N GLU A 7 -13.66 12.71 16.43
CA GLU A 7 -12.60 11.68 16.57
C GLU A 7 -12.34 10.94 15.26
N ASP A 8 -13.41 10.64 14.50
CA ASP A 8 -13.28 9.99 13.19
C ASP A 8 -12.54 10.88 12.17
N ARG A 9 -12.71 12.21 12.23
CA ARG A 9 -12.00 13.14 11.33
C ARG A 9 -10.52 13.26 11.70
N GLU A 10 -10.20 13.31 12.99
CA GLU A 10 -8.81 13.34 13.43
C GLU A 10 -8.06 12.05 13.10
N PHE A 11 -8.72 10.90 13.26
CA PHE A 11 -8.14 9.62 12.90
C PHE A 11 -7.84 9.55 11.39
N ARG A 12 -8.77 9.99 10.54
CA ARG A 12 -8.54 10.07 9.08
C ARG A 12 -7.41 11.03 8.73
N ARG A 13 -7.29 12.19 9.40
CA ARG A 13 -6.20 13.15 9.16
C ARG A 13 -4.83 12.57 9.52
N LYS A 14 -4.72 11.89 10.66
CA LYS A 14 -3.48 11.19 11.06
C LYS A 14 -3.14 10.08 10.07
N GLN A 15 -4.12 9.29 9.65
CA GLN A 15 -3.93 8.23 8.67
C GLN A 15 -3.48 8.77 7.30
N ASN A 16 -4.08 9.86 6.81
CA ASN A 16 -3.66 10.51 5.57
C ASN A 16 -2.24 11.08 5.67
N ARG A 17 -1.86 11.69 6.80
CA ARG A 17 -0.48 12.17 7.01
C ARG A 17 0.54 11.03 6.98
N LEU A 18 0.22 9.90 7.59
CA LEU A 18 1.09 8.72 7.58
C LEU A 18 1.20 8.11 6.17
N GLN A 19 0.10 8.07 5.41
CA GLN A 19 0.12 7.61 4.02
C GLN A 19 0.95 8.52 3.12
N ILE A 20 0.76 9.83 3.21
CA ILE A 20 1.55 10.82 2.44
C ILE A 20 3.03 10.73 2.83
N GLY A 21 3.32 10.59 4.14
CA GLY A 21 4.69 10.41 4.63
C GLY A 21 5.33 9.12 4.11
N GLY A 22 4.60 8.01 4.10
CA GLY A 22 5.05 6.75 3.53
C GLY A 22 5.31 6.82 2.03
N LEU A 23 4.46 7.53 1.29
CA LEU A 23 4.60 7.75 -0.15
C LEU A 23 5.85 8.60 -0.45
N ALA A 24 6.07 9.67 0.31
CA ALA A 24 7.26 10.52 0.19
C ALA A 24 8.55 9.76 0.54
N LEU A 25 8.55 8.99 1.63
CA LEU A 25 9.69 8.13 2.01
C LEU A 25 9.97 7.07 0.93
N GLY A 26 8.92 6.48 0.37
CA GLY A 26 9.02 5.53 -0.74
C GLY A 26 9.67 6.12 -1.99
N LEU A 27 9.31 7.35 -2.36
CA LEU A 27 9.91 8.08 -3.48
C LEU A 27 11.39 8.40 -3.21
N VAL A 28 11.71 8.89 -2.02
CA VAL A 28 13.11 9.20 -1.64
C VAL A 28 13.95 7.92 -1.65
N ALA A 29 13.44 6.83 -1.11
CA ALA A 29 14.12 5.53 -1.14
C ALA A 29 14.32 5.03 -2.57
N ALA A 30 13.30 5.13 -3.43
CA ALA A 30 13.41 4.79 -4.86
C ALA A 30 14.51 5.59 -5.56
N TRP A 31 14.64 6.87 -5.20
CA TRP A 31 15.61 7.78 -5.80
C TRP A 31 17.03 7.44 -5.37
N ILE A 32 17.23 7.16 -4.08
CA ILE A 32 18.52 6.68 -3.56
C ILE A 32 18.89 5.35 -4.22
N VAL A 33 17.97 4.38 -4.27
CA VAL A 33 18.22 3.05 -4.84
C VAL A 33 18.48 3.12 -6.34
N GLY A 34 17.66 3.87 -7.09
CA GLY A 34 17.87 4.04 -8.53
C GLY A 34 19.18 4.75 -8.87
N SER A 35 19.68 5.61 -7.99
CA SER A 35 20.97 6.28 -8.15
C SER A 35 22.15 5.37 -7.79
N LEU A 36 22.02 4.53 -6.76
CA LEU A 36 23.05 3.57 -6.34
C LEU A 36 23.14 2.32 -7.24
N LEU A 37 22.02 1.91 -7.83
CA LEU A 37 21.93 0.77 -8.74
C LEU A 37 21.43 1.23 -10.12
N PRO A 38 22.31 1.79 -10.97
CA PRO A 38 21.92 2.28 -12.30
C PRO A 38 21.39 1.18 -13.24
N ALA A 39 21.62 -0.10 -12.92
CA ALA A 39 21.04 -1.23 -13.63
C ALA A 39 19.50 -1.28 -13.55
N LEU A 40 18.89 -0.69 -12.51
CA LEU A 40 17.43 -0.59 -12.38
C LEU A 40 16.82 0.39 -13.39
N PRO A 41 17.23 1.68 -13.44
CA PRO A 41 16.69 2.63 -14.42
C PRO A 41 17.09 2.32 -15.87
N GLN A 42 18.12 1.49 -16.11
CA GLN A 42 18.45 1.00 -17.45
C GLN A 42 17.46 -0.05 -17.96
N ARG A 43 16.89 -0.88 -17.06
CA ARG A 43 15.91 -1.93 -17.41
C ARG A 43 14.47 -1.46 -17.31
N PHE A 44 14.19 -0.56 -16.38
CA PHE A 44 12.87 0.01 -16.14
C PHE A 44 12.97 1.53 -16.20
N THR A 45 11.97 2.22 -16.75
CA THR A 45 12.03 3.69 -16.76
C THR A 45 12.12 4.26 -15.34
N TRP A 46 12.76 5.42 -15.16
CA TRP A 46 12.81 6.11 -13.85
C TRP A 46 11.42 6.32 -13.25
N MET A 47 10.45 6.64 -14.09
CA MET A 47 9.05 6.77 -13.67
C MET A 47 8.53 5.47 -13.04
N THR A 48 8.82 4.32 -13.64
CA THR A 48 8.46 3.00 -13.09
C THR A 48 9.13 2.76 -11.74
N VAL A 49 10.44 3.03 -11.61
CA VAL A 49 11.17 2.84 -10.34
C VAL A 49 10.58 3.72 -9.23
N MET A 50 10.28 4.99 -9.53
CA MET A 50 9.62 5.91 -8.59
C MET A 50 8.24 5.41 -8.17
N LEU A 51 7.41 4.97 -9.13
CA LEU A 51 6.07 4.45 -8.86
C LEU A 51 6.12 3.21 -7.96
N TRP A 52 7.06 2.30 -8.21
CA TRP A 52 7.24 1.12 -7.36
C TRP A 52 7.68 1.48 -5.96
N GLY A 53 8.65 2.38 -5.79
CA GLY A 53 9.06 2.79 -4.45
C GLY A 53 7.98 3.58 -3.72
N ALA A 54 7.23 4.45 -4.41
CA ALA A 54 6.06 5.12 -3.86
C ALA A 54 4.99 4.12 -3.39
N ALA A 55 4.70 3.08 -4.19
CA ALA A 55 3.75 2.04 -3.86
C ALA A 55 4.22 1.21 -2.65
N LEU A 56 5.50 0.83 -2.61
CA LEU A 56 6.10 0.12 -1.48
C LEU A 56 6.06 0.97 -0.21
N GLY A 57 6.46 2.24 -0.29
CA GLY A 57 6.41 3.18 0.83
C GLY A 57 4.98 3.40 1.35
N ALA A 58 4.01 3.61 0.45
CA ALA A 58 2.61 3.73 0.84
C ALA A 58 2.06 2.42 1.46
N SER A 59 2.47 1.26 0.95
CA SER A 59 2.03 -0.05 1.45
C SER A 59 2.57 -0.38 2.85
N LEU A 60 3.83 -0.01 3.14
CA LEU A 60 4.45 -0.21 4.46
C LEU A 60 3.71 0.55 5.56
N PHE A 61 3.30 1.79 5.26
CA PHE A 61 2.50 2.60 6.18
C PHE A 61 0.98 2.30 6.11
N GLY A 62 0.57 1.41 5.20
CA GLY A 62 -0.80 0.92 5.05
C GLY A 62 -1.19 -0.23 5.99
N TRP A 63 -0.27 -0.72 6.85
CA TRP A 63 -0.47 -1.92 7.68
C TRP A 63 -1.77 -1.94 8.48
N GLN A 64 -2.13 -0.82 9.14
CA GLN A 64 -3.39 -0.70 9.88
C GLN A 64 -4.62 -0.73 8.97
N SER A 65 -4.49 -0.30 7.72
CA SER A 65 -5.57 -0.35 6.73
C SER A 65 -5.83 -1.79 6.30
N TYR A 66 -4.78 -2.60 6.13
CA TYR A 66 -4.90 -4.03 5.85
C TYR A 66 -5.52 -4.78 7.03
N GLU A 67 -5.07 -4.53 8.26
CA GLU A 67 -5.66 -5.15 9.46
C GLU A 67 -7.17 -4.83 9.56
N ARG A 68 -7.57 -3.58 9.30
CA ARG A 68 -9.00 -3.20 9.32
C ARG A 68 -9.79 -3.88 8.22
N ALA A 69 -9.25 -3.93 7.01
CA ALA A 69 -9.90 -4.59 5.88
C ALA A 69 -10.07 -6.09 6.13
N GLY A 70 -9.03 -6.76 6.63
CA GLY A 70 -9.12 -8.18 6.99
C GLY A 70 -10.02 -8.43 8.19
N LYS A 71 -10.02 -7.56 9.21
CA LYS A 71 -10.96 -7.68 10.34
C LYS A 71 -12.41 -7.57 9.89
N ALA A 72 -12.71 -6.76 8.88
CA ALA A 72 -14.05 -6.67 8.30
C ALA A 72 -14.47 -7.99 7.63
N LEU A 73 -13.52 -8.71 7.01
CA LEU A 73 -13.76 -9.98 6.32
C LEU A 73 -13.80 -11.19 7.26
N THR A 74 -12.82 -11.31 8.16
CA THR A 74 -12.66 -12.48 9.05
C THR A 74 -13.48 -12.36 10.33
N ARG A 75 -13.86 -11.14 10.73
CA ARG A 75 -14.45 -10.80 12.05
C ARG A 75 -13.63 -11.32 13.25
N SER A 76 -12.36 -11.67 13.03
CA SER A 76 -11.47 -12.27 14.03
C SER A 76 -10.76 -11.21 14.87
N GLY A 77 -10.46 -11.54 16.13
CA GLY A 77 -9.59 -10.75 16.99
C GLY A 77 -8.10 -10.88 16.67
N ASN A 78 -7.72 -11.84 15.83
CA ASN A 78 -6.32 -12.11 15.49
C ASN A 78 -5.78 -11.09 14.46
N ARG A 79 -4.92 -10.18 14.92
CA ARG A 79 -4.32 -9.12 14.08
C ARG A 79 -3.47 -9.65 12.92
N TRP A 80 -2.77 -10.77 13.15
CA TRP A 80 -1.88 -11.36 12.15
C TRP A 80 -2.69 -11.95 10.99
N LEU A 81 -3.75 -12.69 11.30
CA LEU A 81 -4.70 -13.21 10.32
C LEU A 81 -5.36 -12.07 9.54
N ASN A 82 -5.81 -11.03 10.24
CA ASN A 82 -6.47 -9.89 9.60
C ASN A 82 -5.53 -9.14 8.66
N THR A 83 -4.26 -8.97 9.04
CA THR A 83 -3.29 -8.31 8.15
C THR A 83 -3.00 -9.17 6.93
N ALA A 84 -2.80 -10.48 7.10
CA ALA A 84 -2.55 -11.39 5.98
C ALA A 84 -3.72 -11.41 4.99
N VAL A 85 -4.96 -11.51 5.48
CA VAL A 85 -6.16 -11.47 4.64
C VAL A 85 -6.35 -10.10 3.98
N GLY A 86 -6.14 -9.01 4.73
CA GLY A 86 -6.25 -7.65 4.20
C GLY A 86 -5.20 -7.32 3.15
N ALA A 87 -3.97 -7.78 3.33
CA ALA A 87 -2.89 -7.67 2.34
C ALA A 87 -3.18 -8.55 1.11
N GLY A 88 -3.89 -9.67 1.26
CA GLY A 88 -4.34 -10.50 0.14
C GLY A 88 -5.27 -9.78 -0.84
N ILE A 89 -6.02 -8.77 -0.40
CA ILE A 89 -6.96 -8.01 -1.25
C ILE A 89 -6.26 -7.32 -2.43
N PRO A 90 -5.22 -6.47 -2.25
CA PRO A 90 -4.52 -5.85 -3.37
C PRO A 90 -3.82 -6.88 -4.28
N PHE A 91 -3.28 -7.97 -3.74
CA PHE A 91 -2.70 -9.04 -4.57
C PHE A 91 -3.76 -9.76 -5.41
N GLY A 92 -4.91 -10.07 -4.83
CA GLY A 92 -6.06 -10.63 -5.55
C GLY A 92 -6.56 -9.69 -6.64
N ALA A 93 -6.64 -8.39 -6.36
CA ALA A 93 -7.02 -7.38 -7.36
C ALA A 93 -6.00 -7.28 -8.50
N LEU A 94 -4.70 -7.34 -8.21
CA LEU A 94 -3.64 -7.36 -9.22
C LEU A 94 -3.69 -8.63 -10.09
N LEU A 95 -3.93 -9.80 -9.49
CA LEU A 95 -4.12 -11.05 -10.22
C LEU A 95 -5.34 -10.97 -11.14
N LEU A 96 -6.45 -10.43 -10.65
CA LEU A 96 -7.69 -10.30 -11.41
C LEU A 96 -7.53 -9.28 -12.56
N LEU A 97 -6.83 -8.17 -12.34
CA LEU A 97 -6.46 -7.23 -13.39
C LEU A 97 -5.52 -7.86 -14.42
N GLY A 98 -4.51 -8.61 -13.97
CA GLY A 98 -3.60 -9.34 -14.84
C GLY A 98 -4.33 -10.37 -15.69
N TRP A 99 -5.30 -11.08 -15.13
CA TRP A 99 -6.15 -12.00 -15.88
C TRP A 99 -7.07 -11.28 -16.88
N LEU A 100 -7.68 -10.16 -16.48
CA LEU A 100 -8.61 -9.40 -17.32
C LEU A 100 -7.92 -8.68 -18.50
N LEU A 101 -6.69 -8.21 -18.28
CA LEU A 101 -5.86 -7.53 -19.29
C LEU A 101 -5.03 -8.52 -20.11
N GLY A 102 -4.55 -9.60 -19.49
CA GLY A 102 -3.74 -10.64 -20.14
C GLY A 102 -4.55 -11.72 -20.86
N GLY A 103 -5.81 -11.94 -20.47
CA GLY A 103 -6.74 -12.85 -21.17
C GLY A 103 -7.25 -12.33 -22.52
N ARG A 104 -6.69 -11.22 -23.02
CA ARG A 104 -7.00 -10.61 -24.33
C ARG A 104 -5.80 -10.60 -25.29
N ALA A 105 -4.73 -11.34 -25.00
CA ALA A 105 -3.60 -11.55 -25.90
C ALA A 105 -3.68 -12.93 -26.57
#